data_AF-A0A920QDZ5-F1
#
_entry.id   AF-A0A920QDZ5-F1
#
_cell.length_a   1.000
_cell.length_b   1.000
_cell.length_c   1.000
_cell.angle_alpha   90.00
_cell.angle_beta   90.00
_cell.angle_gamma   90.00
#
_symmetry.space_group_name_H-M   'P 1'
#
loop_
_entity.id
_entity.type
_entity.pdbx_description
1 polymer ?
#
loop_
_entity_poly.entity_id
_entity_poly.type
_entity_poly.pdbx_seq_one_letter_code
_entity_poly.pdbx_strand_id
1 'polypeptide(L)' 'MLVLLKKQHVLDLNYDEDKDADVDMNVVMLSSGKLVEVQGTAEGRTYSRQQLNIMLDLAEQGIRSHIDSQKKVLGNNLAG' A
#
# COMPACT_ATOMS: atom_id res chain seq x y z
N MET A 1 4.70 0.29 -2.27
CA MET A 1 4.84 -1.00 -1.55
C MET A 1 4.58 -0.76 -0.08
N LEU A 2 3.81 -1.62 0.60
CA LEU A 2 3.45 -1.46 2.00
C LEU A 2 4.01 -2.60 2.83
N VAL A 3 4.67 -2.25 3.93
CA VAL A 3 5.43 -3.21 4.72
C VAL A 3 5.05 -3.07 6.20
N LEU A 4 4.97 -4.21 6.89
CA LEU A 4 4.95 -4.26 8.35
C LEU A 4 6.38 -4.45 8.87
N LEU A 5 6.99 -3.39 9.39
CA LEU A 5 8.34 -3.40 9.94
C LEU A 5 8.30 -3.09 11.45
N LYS A 6 8.79 -3.99 12.29
CA LYS A 6 8.84 -3.81 13.77
C LYS A 6 7.49 -3.42 14.39
N LYS A 7 6.38 -3.97 13.87
CA LYS A 7 4.98 -3.65 14.26
C LYS A 7 4.50 -2.24 13.90
N GLN A 8 5.23 -1.52 13.06
CA GLN A 8 4.78 -0.29 12.43
C GLN A 8 4.46 -0.55 10.96
N HIS A 9 3.37 0.06 10.50
CA HIS A 9 2.92 -0.08 9.13
C HIS A 9 3.51 1.11 8.36
N VAL A 10 4.33 0.83 7.35
CA VAL A 10 5.08 1.85 6.62
C VAL A 10 4.75 1.77 5.13
N LEU A 11 4.54 2.94 4.53
CA LEU A 11 4.24 3.12 3.11
C LEU A 11 5.50 3.64 2.42
N ASP A 12 5.90 3.01 1.32
CA ASP A 12 7.00 3.43 0.44
C ASP A 12 8.38 3.41 1.11
N LEU A 13 8.81 2.20 1.50
CA LEU A 13 10.14 1.95 2.07
C LEU A 13 11.26 2.01 1.03
N ASN A 14 12.43 2.45 1.47
CA ASN A 14 13.67 2.32 0.72
C ASN A 14 14.25 0.89 0.90
N TYR A 15 15.10 0.42 -0.02
CA TYR A 15 15.64 -0.96 -0.07
C TYR A 15 16.14 -1.52 1.29
N ASP A 16 16.78 -0.70 2.12
CA ASP A 16 17.32 -1.15 3.41
C ASP A 16 16.24 -1.46 4.46
N GLU A 17 15.05 -0.87 4.33
CA GLU A 17 13.93 -1.06 5.25
C GLU A 17 13.03 -2.24 4.83
N ASP A 18 13.08 -2.62 3.55
CA ASP A 18 12.36 -3.77 2.98
C ASP A 18 12.96 -5.12 3.43
N LYS A 19 14.30 -5.17 3.58
CA LYS A 19 15.02 -6.39 3.98
C LYS A 19 14.56 -7.00 5.32
N ASP A 20 14.04 -6.17 6.22
CA ASP A 20 13.62 -6.57 7.57
C ASP A 20 12.09 -6.66 7.73
N ALA A 21 11.33 -6.58 6.63
CA ALA A 21 9.86 -6.67 6.59
C ALA A 21 9.34 -8.02 7.14
N ASP A 22 8.40 -7.99 8.11
CA ASP A 22 7.73 -9.22 8.55
C ASP A 22 6.64 -9.67 7.54
N VAL A 23 6.09 -8.72 6.77
CA VAL A 23 5.05 -8.91 5.74
C VAL A 23 5.24 -7.86 4.64
N ASP A 24 5.27 -8.33 3.39
CA ASP A 24 5.21 -7.47 2.20
C ASP A 24 3.80 -7.52 1.61
N MET A 25 3.23 -6.35 1.30
CA MET A 25 1.93 -6.22 0.68
C MET A 25 1.93 -5.19 -0.47
N ASN A 26 1.45 -5.67 -1.62
CA ASN A 26 1.21 -4.87 -2.80
C ASN A 26 -0.29 -4.73 -3.03
N VAL A 27 -0.74 -3.48 -3.24
CA VAL A 27 -2.15 -3.13 -3.42
C VAL A 27 -2.33 -2.28 -4.66
N VAL A 28 -3.26 -2.69 -5.52
CA VAL A 28 -3.69 -1.92 -6.68
C VAL A 28 -5.15 -1.52 -6.46
N MET A 29 -5.42 -0.22 -6.54
CA MET A 29 -6.75 0.34 -6.29
C MET A 29 -7.07 1.40 -7.34
N LEU A 30 -8.32 1.41 -7.80
CA LEU A 30 -8.84 2.45 -8.68
C LEU A 30 -9.12 3.75 -7.90
N SER A 31 -9.19 4.86 -8.62
CA SER A 31 -9.60 6.17 -8.06
C SER A 31 -11.00 6.16 -7.44
N SER A 32 -11.85 5.21 -7.85
CA SER A 32 -13.18 4.98 -7.27
C SER A 32 -13.15 4.30 -5.90
N GLY A 33 -11.97 3.90 -5.40
CA GLY A 33 -11.80 3.15 -4.16
C GLY A 33 -12.00 1.64 -4.29
N LYS A 34 -12.24 1.13 -5.51
CA LYS A 34 -12.33 -0.31 -5.76
C LYS A 34 -10.95 -0.94 -5.82
N LEU A 35 -10.74 -2.00 -5.04
CA LEU A 35 -9.53 -2.83 -5.10
C LEU A 35 -9.51 -3.64 -6.40
N VAL A 36 -8.39 -3.59 -7.10
CA VAL A 36 -8.10 -4.42 -8.29
C VAL A 36 -7.34 -5.66 -7.86
N GLU A 37 -6.33 -5.47 -7.01
CA GLU A 37 -5.46 -6.54 -6.54
C GLU A 37 -4.96 -6.25 -5.13
N VAL A 38 -4.89 -7.29 -4.31
CA VAL A 38 -4.22 -7.28 -3.01
C VAL A 38 -3.39 -8.56 -2.95
N GLN A 39 -2.07 -8.41 -2.98
CA GLN A 39 -1.13 -9.49 -2.77
C GLN A 39 -0.39 -9.24 -1.47
N GLY A 40 -0.54 -10.12 -0.49
CA GLY A 40 0.20 -10.07 0.77
C GLY A 40 0.98 -11.35 0.99
N THR A 41 2.31 -11.26 1.02
CA THR A 41 3.21 -12.39 1.28
C THR A 41 3.78 -12.26 2.69
N ALA A 42 3.59 -13.31 3.50
CA ALA A 42 4.19 -13.42 4.82
C ALA A 42 5.60 -14.02 4.69
N GLU A 43 6.64 -13.21 4.83
CA GLU A 43 8.03 -13.68 4.81
C GLU A 43 8.51 -14.06 6.22
N GLY A 44 7.96 -15.15 6.76
CA GLY A 44 8.41 -15.76 8.01
C GLY A 44 7.48 -15.58 9.21
N ARG A 45 6.53 -14.64 9.18
CA ARG A 45 5.48 -14.50 10.21
C ARG A 45 4.10 -14.28 9.61
N THR A 46 3.10 -14.95 10.16
CA THR A 46 1.70 -14.71 9.80
C THR A 46 1.20 -13.38 10.36
N TYR A 47 0.18 -12.81 9.73
CA TYR A 47 -0.49 -11.59 10.17
C TYR A 47 -1.97 -11.88 10.44
N SER A 48 -2.54 -11.11 11.37
CA SER A 48 -3.96 -11.18 11.69
C SER A 48 -4.81 -10.43 10.65
N ARG A 49 -6.11 -10.74 10.61
CA ARG A 49 -7.07 -9.98 9.80
C ARG A 49 -7.11 -8.50 10.16
N GLN A 50 -6.91 -8.17 11.44
CA GLN A 50 -6.86 -6.78 11.89
C GLN A 50 -5.64 -6.05 11.31
N GLN A 51 -4.48 -6.68 11.31
CA GLN A 51 -3.27 -6.12 10.69
C GLN A 51 -3.45 -5.94 9.18
N LEU A 52 -4.06 -6.92 8.49
CA LEU A 52 -4.40 -6.78 7.07
C LEU A 52 -5.27 -5.54 6.82
N ASN A 53 -6.32 -5.33 7.61
CA ASN A 53 -7.19 -4.17 7.45
C ASN A 53 -6.42 -2.85 7.65
N ILE A 54 -5.54 -2.76 8.67
CA ILE A 54 -4.73 -1.56 8.89
C ILE A 54 -3.79 -1.30 7.71
N MET A 55 -3.16 -2.35 7.16
CA MET A 55 -2.33 -2.21 5.97
C MET A 55 -3.13 -1.74 4.76
N LEU A 56 -4.36 -2.22 4.57
CA LEU A 56 -5.26 -1.77 3.49
C LEU A 56 -5.70 -0.31 3.67
N ASP A 57 -6.01 0.12 4.90
CA ASP A 57 -6.37 1.51 5.20
C ASP A 57 -5.22 2.47 4.87
N LEU A 58 -3.98 2.05 5.11
CA LEU A 58 -2.79 2.82 4.76
C LEU A 58 -2.51 2.80 3.26
N ALA A 59 -2.74 1.68 2.59
CA ALA A 59 -2.65 1.58 1.12
C ALA A 59 -3.59 2.57 0.45
N GLU A 60 -4.85 2.59 0.89
CA GLU A 60 -5.85 3.50 0.34
C GLU A 60 -5.43 4.97 0.50
N GLN A 61 -4.97 5.36 1.68
CA GLN A 61 -4.49 6.72 1.94
C GLN A 61 -3.31 7.11 1.04
N GLY A 62 -2.33 6.22 0.91
CA GLY A 62 -1.18 6.42 0.02
C GLY A 62 -1.59 6.57 -1.44
N ILE A 63 -2.42 5.66 -1.94
CA ILE A 63 -2.88 5.66 -3.34
C ILE A 63 -3.68 6.93 -3.64
N ARG A 64 -4.54 7.39 -2.72
CA ARG A 64 -5.27 8.66 -2.88
C ARG A 64 -4.32 9.86 -3.01
N SER A 65 -3.29 9.92 -2.16
CA SER A 65 -2.27 10.98 -2.23
C SER A 65 -1.50 10.96 -3.55
N HIS A 66 -1.15 9.77 -4.06
CA HIS A 66 -0.50 9.62 -5.36
C HIS A 66 -1.42 10.04 -6.51
N ILE A 67 -2.70 9.64 -6.51
CA ILE A 67 -3.68 10.05 -7.52
C ILE A 67 -3.83 11.57 -7.53
N ASP A 68 -3.91 12.21 -6.36
CA ASP A 68 -3.99 13.67 -6.28
C ASP A 68 -2.74 14.35 -6.84
N SER A 69 -1.56 13.77 -6.59
CA SER A 69 -0.30 14.25 -7.15
C SER A 69 -0.24 14.06 -8.67
N GLN A 70 -0.70 12.92 -9.18
CA GLN A 70 -0.79 12.64 -10.62
C GLN A 70 -1.75 13.61 -11.31
N LYS A 71 -2.93 13.89 -10.73
CA LYS A 71 -3.89 14.89 -11.23
C LYS A 71 -3.30 16.29 -11.29
N LYS A 72 -2.47 16.67 -10.31
CA LYS A 72 -1.79 17.98 -10.31
C LYS A 72 -0.82 18.12 -11.49
N VAL A 73 -0.14 17.04 -11.88
CA VAL A 73 0.86 17.06 -12.97
C VAL A 73 0.22 16.88 -14.34
N LEU A 74 -0.75 15.98 -14.47
CA LEU A 74 -1.34 15.57 -15.76
C LEU A 74 -2.65 16.30 -16.11
N GLY A 75 -3.21 17.06 -15.15
CA GLY A 75 -4.57 17.60 -15.25
C GLY A 75 -5.64 16.51 -15.12
N ASN A 76 -6.88 16.82 -15.50
CA ASN A 76 -8.03 15.93 -15.34
C ASN A 76 -8.09 14.77 -16.37
N ASN A 77 -7.00 14.49 -17.07
CA ASN A 77 -6.91 13.48 -18.14
C ASN A 77 -6.83 12.02 -17.63
N LEU A 78 -6.93 11.81 -16.31
CA LEU A 78 -6.90 10.49 -15.67
C LEU A 78 -8.30 9.87 -15.49
N ALA A 79 -9.32 10.42 -16.13
CA ALA A 79 -10.62 9.79 -16.23
C ALA A 79 -10.61 8.78 -17.39
N GLY A 80 -10.12 7.57 -17.11
CA GLY A 80 -10.19 6.40 -17.98
C GLY A 80 -10.47 5.17 -17.15
#